data_AF-A0A2P7U399-F1
#
_entry.id   AF-A0A2P7U399-F1
#
_cell.length_a   1.000
_cell.length_b   1.000
_cell.length_c   1.000
_cell.angle_alpha   90.00
_cell.angle_beta   90.00
_cell.angle_gamma   90.00
#
_symmetry.space_group_name_H-M   'P 1'
#
loop_
_entity.id
_entity.type
_entity.pdbx_description
1 polymer ?
#
loop_
_entity_poly.entity_id
_entity_poly.type
_entity_poly.pdbx_seq_one_letter_code
_entity_poly.pdbx_strand_id
1 'polypeptide(L)'
;MIRTANEGIALTPSQVAKLMLAAEIPAEYQEKIQAVRHKIAVLDAFSGENSSVVYAGNTDQMQRFIDTVQDTYDKLASNVYESLLFQTRLQPYLNEIGLTLENGEFKLDYSGIEAKFNAVYSENPEKAFVDLGEFLAYGKSGAEELNSLFAGYVETAAQNGTFSNYAAALGSEAFTKLGHQLGTGKDETLSGNQTANYLAGRDETTDFMVMAVTTY
;
A
#
# COMPACT_ATOMS: atom_id res chain seq x y z
N MET A 1 -50.29 33.09 36.64
CA MET A 1 -49.33 31.97 36.58
C MET A 1 -48.28 32.32 35.55
N ILE A 2 -47.03 32.49 35.97
CA ILE A 2 -45.90 32.81 35.09
C ILE A 2 -45.45 31.50 34.45
N ARG A 3 -45.52 31.37 33.12
CA ARG A 3 -44.87 30.29 32.36
C ARG A 3 -43.52 30.80 31.90
N THR A 4 -42.43 30.16 32.32
CA THR A 4 -41.09 30.42 31.79
C THR A 4 -40.80 29.49 30.62
N ALA A 5 -40.28 30.04 29.52
CA ALA A 5 -40.07 29.39 28.22
C ALA A 5 -38.90 28.38 28.16
N ASN A 6 -38.46 27.84 29.29
CA ASN A 6 -37.22 27.06 29.37
C ASN A 6 -37.32 25.83 30.29
N GLU A 7 -38.44 25.11 30.20
CA GLU A 7 -38.56 23.78 30.81
C GLU A 7 -38.06 22.76 29.79
N GLY A 8 -36.87 22.21 30.02
CA GLY A 8 -36.38 21.07 29.23
C GLY A 8 -37.41 19.95 29.26
N ILE A 9 -37.74 19.39 28.09
CA ILE A 9 -38.66 18.25 28.01
C ILE A 9 -37.97 17.05 28.65
N ALA A 10 -38.38 16.69 29.85
CA ALA A 10 -37.91 15.48 30.51
C ALA A 10 -38.44 14.26 29.74
N LEU A 11 -37.54 13.48 29.14
CA LEU A 11 -37.88 12.20 28.54
C LEU A 11 -38.17 11.19 29.64
N THR A 12 -39.28 10.47 29.52
CA THR A 12 -39.59 9.38 30.45
C THR A 12 -38.65 8.20 30.22
N PRO A 13 -38.40 7.35 31.23
CA PRO A 13 -37.60 6.14 31.06
C PRO A 13 -38.06 5.27 29.88
N SER A 14 -39.36 5.22 29.60
CA SER A 14 -39.94 4.51 28.46
C SER A 14 -39.63 5.16 27.11
N GLN A 15 -39.53 6.49 27.05
CA GLN A 15 -39.12 7.22 25.84
C GLN A 15 -37.62 7.06 25.57
N VAL A 16 -36.79 7.09 26.62
CA VAL A 16 -35.36 6.76 26.54
C VAL A 16 -35.15 5.32 26.10
N ALA A 17 -35.91 4.37 26.68
CA ALA A 17 -35.87 2.97 26.28
C ALA A 17 -36.31 2.76 24.82
N LYS A 18 -37.29 3.52 24.33
CA LYS A 18 -37.74 3.46 22.92
C LYS A 18 -36.73 4.07 21.95
N LEU A 19 -35.98 5.10 22.35
CA LEU A 19 -34.83 5.62 21.60
C LEU A 19 -33.67 4.61 21.55
N MET A 20 -33.42 3.91 22.66
CA MET A 20 -32.40 2.86 22.77
C MET A 20 -32.79 1.60 21.96
N LEU A 21 -34.06 1.20 21.98
CA LEU A 21 -34.58 0.09 21.14
C LEU A 21 -34.61 0.46 19.65
N ALA A 22 -34.79 1.73 19.30
CA ALA A 22 -34.69 2.20 17.92
C ALA A 22 -33.23 2.29 17.42
N ALA A 23 -32.25 2.18 18.32
CA ALA A 23 -30.82 2.16 18.03
C ALA A 23 -30.29 0.73 17.86
N GLU A 24 -31.09 -0.19 17.33
CA GLU A 24 -30.56 -1.46 16.82
C GLU A 24 -29.65 -1.16 15.63
N ILE A 25 -28.42 -1.69 15.67
CA ILE A 25 -27.47 -1.61 14.56
C ILE A 25 -28.13 -2.23 13.33
N PRO A 26 -28.31 -1.49 12.21
CA PRO A 26 -28.90 -2.06 11.00
C PRO A 26 -28.09 -3.27 10.53
N ALA A 27 -28.76 -4.29 9.98
CA ALA A 27 -28.13 -5.55 9.57
C ALA A 27 -26.89 -5.35 8.68
N GLU A 28 -26.94 -4.39 7.74
CA GLU A 28 -25.80 -3.99 6.90
C GLU A 28 -24.54 -3.62 7.73
N TYR A 29 -24.72 -2.84 8.80
CA TYR A 29 -23.61 -2.43 9.66
C TYR A 29 -23.15 -3.56 10.57
N GLN A 30 -24.03 -4.50 10.93
CA GLN A 30 -23.62 -5.71 11.65
C GLN A 30 -22.65 -6.55 10.81
N GLU A 31 -22.94 -6.73 9.51
CA GLU A 31 -22.05 -7.43 8.58
C GLU A 31 -20.72 -6.70 8.39
N LYS A 32 -20.75 -5.38 8.18
CA LYS A 32 -19.52 -4.57 8.05
C LYS A 32 -18.64 -4.63 9.31
N ILE A 33 -19.25 -4.56 10.50
CA ILE A 33 -18.52 -4.70 11.78
C ILE A 33 -17.93 -6.10 11.93
N GLN A 34 -18.67 -7.15 11.55
CA GLN A 34 -18.15 -8.51 11.55
C GLN A 34 -16.95 -8.67 10.60
N ALA A 35 -17.03 -8.08 9.41
CA ALA A 35 -15.95 -8.12 8.42
C ALA A 35 -14.65 -7.50 8.94
N VAL A 36 -14.73 -6.43 9.74
CA VAL A 36 -13.53 -5.76 10.31
C VAL A 36 -13.14 -6.25 11.70
N ARG A 37 -13.85 -7.22 12.29
CA ARG A 37 -13.58 -7.71 13.65
C ARG A 37 -12.15 -8.24 13.83
N HIS A 38 -11.64 -8.97 12.82
CA HIS A 38 -10.27 -9.46 12.86
C HIS A 38 -9.25 -8.32 12.83
N LYS A 39 -9.52 -7.24 12.07
CA LYS A 39 -8.67 -6.04 12.01
C LYS A 39 -8.62 -5.37 13.39
N ILE A 40 -9.75 -5.24 14.08
CA ILE A 40 -9.82 -4.71 15.45
C ILE A 40 -8.95 -5.55 16.40
N ALA A 41 -9.07 -6.87 16.35
CA ALA A 41 -8.30 -7.76 17.21
C ALA A 41 -6.78 -7.62 16.99
N VAL A 42 -6.35 -7.43 15.73
CA VAL A 42 -4.94 -7.17 15.41
C VAL A 42 -4.49 -5.80 15.93
N LEU A 43 -5.31 -4.76 15.75
CA LEU A 43 -5.02 -3.41 16.26
C LEU A 43 -4.91 -3.40 17.78
N ASP A 44 -5.85 -4.03 18.50
CA ASP A 44 -5.86 -4.17 19.96
C ASP A 44 -4.61 -4.93 20.45
N ALA A 45 -4.27 -6.04 19.80
CA ALA A 45 -3.07 -6.81 20.15
C ALA A 45 -1.77 -6.01 19.94
N PHE A 46 -1.73 -5.16 18.91
CA PHE A 46 -0.56 -4.33 18.61
C PHE A 46 -0.45 -3.11 19.53
N SER A 47 -1.55 -2.43 19.82
CA SER A 47 -1.58 -1.23 20.69
C SER A 47 -1.56 -1.57 22.18
N GLY A 48 -1.94 -2.79 22.55
CA GLY A 48 -2.18 -3.19 23.94
C GLY A 48 -3.52 -2.67 24.48
N GLU A 49 -4.39 -2.13 23.63
CA GLU A 49 -5.73 -1.65 23.99
C GLU A 49 -6.78 -2.77 23.88
N ASN A 50 -7.99 -2.48 24.34
CA ASN A 50 -9.13 -3.38 24.20
C ASN A 50 -10.35 -2.59 23.74
N SER A 51 -10.68 -2.71 22.47
CA SER A 51 -11.79 -2.03 21.80
C SER A 51 -13.12 -2.78 21.92
N SER A 52 -13.41 -3.34 23.11
CA SER A 52 -14.60 -4.17 23.37
C SER A 52 -15.95 -3.44 23.26
N VAL A 53 -15.97 -2.10 23.35
CA VAL A 53 -17.21 -1.29 23.28
C VAL A 53 -17.03 -0.10 22.33
N VAL A 54 -17.87 -0.04 21.31
CA VAL A 54 -17.92 1.06 20.33
C VAL A 54 -19.23 1.82 20.50
N TYR A 55 -19.15 3.10 20.84
CA TYR A 55 -20.31 3.97 20.95
C TYR A 55 -20.59 4.64 19.60
N ALA A 56 -21.67 4.24 18.93
CA ALA A 56 -22.16 4.91 17.73
C ALA A 56 -23.62 5.31 17.92
N GLY A 57 -23.89 6.61 17.84
CA GLY A 57 -25.24 7.19 17.98
C GLY A 57 -26.02 7.26 16.67
N ASN A 58 -25.39 7.00 15.52
CA ASN A 58 -26.04 6.93 14.19
C ASN A 58 -25.18 6.17 13.16
N THR A 59 -25.74 5.96 11.98
CA THR A 59 -25.10 5.25 10.85
C THR A 59 -23.82 5.91 10.37
N ASP A 60 -23.75 7.24 10.33
CA ASP A 60 -22.54 7.94 9.88
C ASP A 60 -21.37 7.74 10.86
N GLN A 61 -21.66 7.69 12.16
CA GLN A 61 -20.67 7.34 13.18
C GLN A 61 -20.22 5.89 13.07
N MET A 62 -21.14 4.96 12.76
CA MET A 62 -20.79 3.56 12.51
C MET A 62 -19.89 3.41 11.28
N GLN A 63 -20.20 4.09 10.19
CA GLN A 63 -19.38 4.04 8.97
C GLN A 63 -17.98 4.62 9.23
N ARG A 64 -17.89 5.81 9.86
CA ARG A 64 -16.58 6.40 10.22
C ARG A 64 -15.74 5.48 11.10
N PHE A 65 -16.36 4.75 12.03
CA PHE A 65 -15.65 3.77 12.84
C PHE A 65 -15.09 2.64 11.97
N ILE A 66 -15.90 2.06 11.08
CA ILE A 66 -15.47 1.01 10.15
C ILE A 66 -14.31 1.49 9.27
N ASP A 67 -14.44 2.70 8.70
CA ASP A 67 -13.41 3.31 7.85
C ASP A 67 -12.12 3.52 8.64
N THR A 68 -12.22 4.04 9.88
CA THR A 68 -11.05 4.24 10.76
C THR A 68 -10.35 2.92 11.07
N VAL A 69 -11.11 1.85 11.37
CA VAL A 69 -10.53 0.52 11.61
C VAL A 69 -9.81 0.00 10.37
N GLN A 70 -10.43 0.14 9.19
CA GLN A 70 -9.82 -0.29 7.93
C GLN A 70 -8.53 0.48 7.65
N ASP A 71 -8.59 1.81 7.65
CA ASP A 71 -7.45 2.69 7.40
C ASP A 71 -6.31 2.47 8.39
N THR A 72 -6.63 2.31 9.68
CA THR A 72 -5.61 2.13 10.72
C THR A 72 -4.95 0.77 10.59
N TYR A 73 -5.72 -0.28 10.32
CA TYR A 73 -5.16 -1.61 10.06
C TYR A 73 -4.30 -1.63 8.80
N ASP A 74 -4.77 -1.04 7.70
CA ASP A 74 -4.04 -1.06 6.43
C ASP A 74 -2.71 -0.28 6.57
N LYS A 75 -2.72 0.86 7.29
CA LYS A 75 -1.49 1.58 7.68
C LYS A 75 -0.57 0.77 8.57
N LEU A 76 -1.11 0.06 9.58
CA LEU A 76 -0.30 -0.80 10.44
C LEU A 76 0.36 -1.92 9.63
N ALA A 77 -0.42 -2.60 8.78
CA ALA A 77 0.06 -3.67 7.93
C ALA A 77 1.17 -3.20 6.99
N SER A 78 0.98 -2.06 6.31
CA SER A 78 2.01 -1.45 5.45
C SER A 78 3.27 -1.10 6.25
N ASN A 79 3.15 -0.43 7.41
CA ASN A 79 4.32 -0.09 8.24
C ASN A 79 5.10 -1.32 8.74
N VAL A 80 4.40 -2.38 9.16
CA VAL A 80 5.04 -3.62 9.60
C VAL A 80 5.73 -4.31 8.43
N TYR A 81 5.08 -4.33 7.26
CA TYR A 81 5.64 -4.85 6.04
C TYR A 81 6.94 -4.13 5.66
N GLU A 82 6.90 -2.81 5.51
CA GLU A 82 8.07 -1.98 5.18
C GLU A 82 9.22 -2.18 6.18
N SER A 83 8.90 -2.25 7.48
CA SER A 83 9.89 -2.41 8.55
C SER A 83 10.61 -3.77 8.50
N LEU A 84 9.92 -4.83 8.10
CA LEU A 84 10.45 -6.20 8.07
C LEU A 84 10.98 -6.61 6.69
N LEU A 85 10.61 -5.91 5.63
CA LEU A 85 10.92 -6.27 4.25
C LEU A 85 12.42 -6.53 4.04
N PHE A 86 13.25 -5.59 4.46
CA PHE A 86 14.71 -5.65 4.36
C PHE A 86 15.37 -6.60 5.37
N GLN A 87 14.67 -6.95 6.45
CA GLN A 87 15.15 -7.91 7.46
C GLN A 87 14.85 -9.35 7.05
N THR A 88 13.94 -9.55 6.10
CA THR A 88 13.44 -10.87 5.72
C THR A 88 13.72 -11.14 4.25
N ARG A 89 12.74 -10.89 3.37
CA ARG A 89 12.76 -11.28 1.97
C ARG A 89 13.86 -10.58 1.18
N LEU A 90 14.14 -9.31 1.50
CA LEU A 90 15.18 -8.52 0.81
C LEU A 90 16.56 -8.58 1.47
N GLN A 91 16.69 -9.23 2.64
CA GLN A 91 17.97 -9.40 3.33
C GLN A 91 19.06 -10.05 2.45
N PRO A 92 18.77 -11.12 1.67
CA PRO A 92 19.79 -11.74 0.83
C PRO A 92 20.38 -10.81 -0.23
N TYR A 93 19.66 -9.78 -0.67
CA TYR A 93 20.19 -8.79 -1.61
C TYR A 93 21.07 -7.78 -0.86
N LEU A 94 20.63 -7.27 0.29
CA LEU A 94 21.44 -6.34 1.10
C LEU A 94 22.78 -6.92 1.54
N ASN A 95 22.86 -8.23 1.76
CA ASN A 95 24.11 -8.90 2.12
C ASN A 95 25.18 -8.83 1.01
N GLU A 96 24.77 -8.52 -0.22
CA GLU A 96 25.67 -8.42 -1.38
C GLU A 96 26.16 -6.97 -1.61
N ILE A 97 25.81 -6.03 -0.72
CA ILE A 97 26.39 -4.67 -0.76
C ILE A 97 27.87 -4.76 -0.44
N GLY A 98 28.69 -4.40 -1.44
CA GLY A 98 30.12 -4.27 -1.29
C GLY A 98 30.55 -2.87 -0.83
N LEU A 99 31.84 -2.75 -0.53
CA LEU A 99 32.51 -1.47 -0.34
C LEU A 99 33.69 -1.40 -1.31
N THR A 100 33.75 -0.35 -2.11
CA THR A 100 34.89 -0.03 -2.97
C THR A 100 35.60 1.23 -2.49
N LEU A 101 36.87 1.37 -2.83
CA LEU A 101 37.68 2.54 -2.55
C LEU A 101 37.97 3.28 -3.86
N GLU A 102 37.35 4.44 -4.03
CA GLU A 102 37.54 5.28 -5.21
C GLU A 102 38.06 6.66 -4.78
N ASN A 103 39.19 7.08 -5.36
CA ASN A 103 39.81 8.37 -5.04
C ASN A 103 40.07 8.61 -3.54
N GLY A 104 40.26 7.53 -2.77
CA GLY A 104 40.49 7.60 -1.32
C GLY A 104 39.22 7.72 -0.48
N GLU A 105 38.03 7.65 -1.10
CA GLU A 105 36.75 7.62 -0.42
C GLU A 105 36.10 6.22 -0.52
N PHE A 106 35.46 5.78 0.56
CA PHE A 106 34.65 4.56 0.53
C PHE A 106 33.31 4.84 -0.14
N LYS A 107 32.98 4.02 -1.13
CA LYS A 107 31.67 4.03 -1.79
C LYS A 107 31.01 2.66 -1.66
N LEU A 108 29.68 2.68 -1.66
CA LEU A 108 28.90 1.45 -1.76
C LEU A 108 29.05 0.87 -3.17
N ASP A 109 29.30 -0.42 -3.24
CA ASP A 109 29.36 -1.19 -4.49
C ASP A 109 28.09 -2.05 -4.60
N TYR A 110 27.29 -1.79 -5.63
CA TYR A 110 26.01 -2.46 -5.87
C TYR A 110 26.11 -3.63 -6.85
N SER A 111 27.31 -3.95 -7.37
CA SER A 111 27.49 -5.01 -8.37
C SER A 111 27.07 -6.39 -7.86
N GLY A 112 27.30 -6.68 -6.58
CA GLY A 112 26.83 -7.92 -5.94
C GLY A 112 25.31 -8.00 -5.89
N ILE A 113 24.63 -6.89 -5.59
CA ILE A 113 23.16 -6.82 -5.61
C ILE A 113 22.63 -7.09 -7.01
N GLU A 114 23.18 -6.43 -8.02
CA GLU A 114 22.78 -6.60 -9.41
C GLU A 114 22.94 -8.06 -9.87
N ALA A 115 24.09 -8.67 -9.58
CA ALA A 115 24.35 -10.08 -9.87
C ALA A 115 23.34 -11.00 -9.18
N LYS A 116 22.98 -10.71 -7.92
CA LYS A 116 22.00 -11.48 -7.17
C LYS A 116 20.59 -11.38 -7.76
N PHE A 117 20.17 -10.17 -8.16
CA PHE A 117 18.88 -10.00 -8.84
C PHE A 117 18.84 -10.75 -10.16
N ASN A 118 19.91 -10.68 -10.96
CA ASN A 118 19.98 -11.41 -12.23
C ASN A 118 19.97 -12.94 -12.05
N ALA A 119 20.62 -13.45 -11.01
CA ALA A 119 20.54 -14.86 -10.66
C ALA A 119 19.10 -15.27 -10.32
N VAL A 120 18.41 -14.50 -9.46
CA VAL A 120 17.01 -14.78 -9.11
C VAL A 120 16.10 -14.62 -10.33
N TYR A 121 16.35 -13.63 -11.19
CA TYR A 121 15.55 -13.39 -12.40
C TYR A 121 15.63 -14.55 -13.38
N SER A 122 16.80 -15.17 -13.51
CA SER A 122 16.99 -16.34 -14.38
C SER A 122 16.18 -17.57 -13.94
N GLU A 123 15.89 -17.67 -12.64
CA GLU A 123 15.11 -18.78 -12.05
C GLU A 123 13.62 -18.45 -11.92
N ASN A 124 13.31 -17.22 -11.49
CA ASN A 124 11.97 -16.72 -11.23
C ASN A 124 11.90 -15.21 -11.55
N PRO A 125 11.56 -14.85 -12.80
CA PRO A 125 11.50 -13.47 -13.24
C PRO A 125 10.46 -12.62 -12.48
N GLU A 126 9.30 -13.20 -12.14
CA GLU A 126 8.27 -12.51 -11.37
C GLU A 126 8.78 -12.12 -9.98
N LYS A 127 9.41 -13.06 -9.28
CA LYS A 127 9.98 -12.80 -7.95
C LYS A 127 11.07 -11.72 -8.02
N ALA A 128 11.99 -11.80 -8.98
CA ALA A 128 13.04 -10.80 -9.12
C ALA A 128 12.48 -9.42 -9.48
N PHE A 129 11.45 -9.36 -10.32
CA PHE A 129 10.73 -8.13 -10.62
C PHE A 129 10.12 -7.51 -9.37
N VAL A 130 9.35 -8.29 -8.60
CA VAL A 130 8.70 -7.82 -7.37
C VAL A 130 9.75 -7.39 -6.35
N ASP A 131 10.75 -8.22 -6.11
CA ASP A 131 11.79 -7.92 -5.12
C ASP A 131 12.59 -6.67 -5.47
N LEU A 132 12.98 -6.49 -6.74
CA LEU A 132 13.73 -5.31 -7.16
C LEU A 132 12.85 -4.05 -7.13
N GLY A 133 11.59 -4.16 -7.57
CA GLY A 133 10.63 -3.07 -7.49
C GLY A 133 10.43 -2.60 -6.04
N GLU A 134 10.26 -3.53 -5.11
CA GLU A 134 10.10 -3.19 -3.68
C GLU A 134 11.41 -2.73 -3.03
N PHE A 135 12.55 -3.28 -3.45
CA PHE A 135 13.87 -2.80 -3.03
C PHE A 135 14.05 -1.32 -3.39
N LEU A 136 13.64 -0.92 -4.60
CA LEU A 136 13.72 0.46 -5.07
C LEU A 136 12.64 1.35 -4.44
N ALA A 137 11.42 0.84 -4.25
CA ALA A 137 10.29 1.60 -3.72
C ALA A 137 10.44 1.95 -2.23
N TYR A 138 10.95 1.01 -1.44
CA TYR A 138 11.06 1.13 0.02
C TYR A 138 12.50 1.33 0.49
N GLY A 139 13.49 1.14 -0.40
CA GLY A 139 14.89 1.40 -0.11
C GLY A 139 15.21 2.89 -0.06
N LYS A 140 16.29 3.23 0.65
CA LYS A 140 16.79 4.61 0.74
C LYS A 140 17.92 4.92 -0.25
N SER A 141 18.31 3.94 -1.06
CA SER A 141 19.47 4.01 -1.96
C SER A 141 19.04 4.14 -3.42
N GLY A 142 19.28 5.30 -4.02
CA GLY A 142 19.11 5.54 -5.45
C GLY A 142 20.34 5.12 -6.25
N ALA A 143 20.64 3.81 -6.31
CA ALA A 143 21.64 3.31 -7.24
C ALA A 143 21.08 3.36 -8.67
N GLU A 144 21.68 4.18 -9.55
CA GLU A 144 21.22 4.34 -10.94
C GLU A 144 21.26 3.02 -11.71
N GLU A 145 22.21 2.14 -11.38
CA GLU A 145 22.40 0.82 -11.97
C GLU A 145 21.20 -0.10 -11.68
N LEU A 146 20.69 -0.09 -10.44
CA LEU A 146 19.52 -0.90 -10.06
C LEU A 146 18.23 -0.38 -10.68
N ASN A 147 18.10 0.94 -10.86
CA ASN A 147 16.99 1.52 -11.62
C ASN A 147 17.04 1.06 -13.09
N SER A 148 18.23 1.07 -13.69
CA SER A 148 18.46 0.58 -15.06
C SER A 148 18.19 -0.92 -15.20
N LEU A 149 18.49 -1.71 -14.17
CA LEU A 149 18.15 -3.13 -14.13
C LEU A 149 16.64 -3.36 -14.09
N PHE A 150 15.93 -2.67 -13.20
CA PHE A 150 14.47 -2.78 -13.09
C PHE A 150 13.79 -2.37 -14.41
N ALA A 151 14.34 -1.35 -15.04
CA ALA A 151 14.00 -0.91 -16.37
C ALA A 151 14.05 -2.03 -17.42
N GLY A 152 15.16 -2.77 -17.47
CA GLY A 152 15.29 -3.93 -18.35
C GLY A 152 14.27 -5.03 -18.04
N TYR A 153 13.94 -5.25 -16.76
CA TYR A 153 12.90 -6.22 -16.37
C TYR A 153 11.51 -5.80 -16.82
N VAL A 154 11.15 -4.52 -16.69
CA VAL A 154 9.88 -3.96 -17.18
C VAL A 154 9.75 -4.13 -18.69
N GLU A 155 10.79 -3.74 -19.44
CA GLU A 155 10.80 -3.88 -20.90
C GLU A 155 10.62 -5.34 -21.32
N THR A 156 11.38 -6.25 -20.72
CA THR A 156 11.29 -7.69 -21.01
C THR A 156 9.92 -8.25 -20.66
N ALA A 157 9.34 -7.86 -19.52
CA ALA A 157 8.02 -8.30 -19.11
C ALA A 157 6.93 -7.78 -20.07
N ALA A 158 7.08 -6.57 -20.60
CA ALA A 158 6.17 -5.99 -21.58
C ALA A 158 6.25 -6.74 -22.92
N GLN A 159 7.46 -6.96 -23.43
CA GLN A 159 7.71 -7.74 -24.65
C GLN A 159 7.13 -9.16 -24.57
N ASN A 160 7.16 -9.76 -23.38
CA ASN A 160 6.64 -11.10 -23.13
C ASN A 160 5.15 -11.14 -22.72
N GLY A 161 4.46 -9.99 -22.66
CA GLY A 161 3.06 -9.91 -22.23
C GLY A 161 2.80 -10.28 -20.76
N THR A 162 3.84 -10.32 -19.92
CA THR A 162 3.76 -10.69 -18.49
C THR A 162 3.70 -9.48 -17.56
N PHE A 163 3.96 -8.28 -18.07
CA PHE A 163 4.01 -7.05 -17.29
C PHE A 163 2.78 -6.81 -16.43
N SER A 164 1.56 -7.02 -16.95
CA SER A 164 0.33 -6.82 -16.15
C SER A 164 0.28 -7.71 -14.90
N ASN A 165 0.80 -8.94 -14.98
CA ASN A 165 0.80 -9.88 -13.87
C ASN A 165 1.86 -9.47 -12.84
N TYR A 166 3.07 -9.14 -13.30
CA TYR A 166 4.16 -8.71 -12.42
C TYR A 166 3.83 -7.39 -11.75
N ALA A 167 3.16 -6.50 -12.47
CA ALA A 167 2.64 -5.26 -11.94
C ALA A 167 1.59 -5.49 -10.83
N ALA A 168 0.64 -6.40 -11.07
CA ALA A 168 -0.34 -6.77 -10.06
C ALA A 168 0.33 -7.39 -8.81
N ALA A 169 1.37 -8.21 -9.00
CA ALA A 169 2.13 -8.84 -7.93
C ALA A 169 2.96 -7.84 -7.11
N LEU A 170 3.57 -6.83 -7.77
CA LEU A 170 4.33 -5.76 -7.12
C LEU A 170 3.42 -4.83 -6.29
N GLY A 171 2.20 -4.60 -6.76
CA GLY A 171 1.22 -3.79 -6.07
C GLY A 171 1.31 -2.29 -6.37
N SER A 172 0.19 -1.59 -6.24
CA SER A 172 0.05 -0.18 -6.60
C SER A 172 0.85 0.77 -5.71
N GLU A 173 1.05 0.42 -4.44
CA GLU A 173 1.81 1.25 -3.49
C GLU A 173 3.27 1.37 -3.90
N ALA A 174 3.92 0.25 -4.22
CA ALA A 174 5.30 0.24 -4.68
C ALA A 174 5.47 1.01 -6.00
N PHE A 175 4.56 0.83 -6.97
CA PHE A 175 4.57 1.63 -8.21
C PHE A 175 4.42 3.13 -7.95
N THR A 176 3.52 3.51 -7.04
CA THR A 176 3.32 4.91 -6.67
C THR A 176 4.62 5.51 -6.12
N LYS A 177 5.33 4.77 -5.26
CA LYS A 177 6.63 5.20 -4.71
C LYS A 177 7.71 5.31 -5.80
N LEU A 178 7.71 4.39 -6.77
CA LEU A 178 8.59 4.40 -7.93
C LEU A 178 8.20 5.44 -9.01
N GLY A 179 7.09 6.18 -8.83
CA GLY A 179 6.60 7.14 -9.83
C GLY A 179 6.13 6.51 -11.15
N HIS A 180 5.95 5.19 -11.18
CA HIS A 180 5.38 4.48 -12.30
C HIS A 180 3.87 4.65 -12.33
N GLN A 181 3.30 4.73 -13.53
CA GLN A 181 1.85 4.83 -13.70
C GLN A 181 1.36 3.86 -14.76
N LEU A 182 0.28 3.16 -14.43
CA LEU A 182 -0.45 2.28 -15.35
C LEU A 182 -1.73 2.99 -15.73
N GLY A 183 -1.85 3.34 -17.01
CA GLY A 183 -3.07 3.85 -17.59
C GLY A 183 -4.17 2.79 -17.62
N THR A 184 -5.40 3.25 -17.70
CA THR A 184 -6.60 2.47 -17.94
C THR A 184 -7.06 2.66 -19.39
N GLY A 185 -8.14 1.98 -19.80
CA GLY A 185 -8.74 2.20 -21.12
C GLY A 185 -9.48 3.54 -21.27
N LYS A 186 -9.17 4.54 -20.43
CA LYS A 186 -9.78 5.88 -20.42
C LYS A 186 -8.74 6.94 -20.74
N ASP A 187 -9.22 8.11 -21.15
CA ASP A 187 -8.38 9.29 -21.34
C ASP A 187 -7.75 9.73 -20.00
N GLU A 188 -6.42 9.59 -19.90
CA GLU A 188 -5.68 9.85 -18.67
C GLU A 188 -4.37 10.59 -18.96
N THR A 189 -3.98 11.45 -18.02
CA THR A 189 -2.65 12.08 -18.03
C THR A 189 -1.72 11.26 -17.15
N LEU A 190 -0.68 10.69 -17.76
CA LEU A 190 0.36 9.95 -17.05
C LEU A 190 1.58 10.85 -16.84
N SER A 191 2.15 10.81 -15.63
CA SER A 191 3.30 11.62 -15.19
C SER A 191 4.26 10.77 -14.35
N GLY A 192 5.55 11.00 -14.54
CA GLY A 192 6.61 10.42 -13.72
C GLY A 192 7.00 11.29 -12.52
N ASN A 193 7.99 10.84 -11.76
CA ASN A 193 8.71 11.61 -10.75
C ASN A 193 10.21 11.75 -11.16
N GLN A 194 11.12 11.92 -10.19
CA GLN A 194 12.58 12.05 -10.44
C GLN A 194 13.32 10.70 -10.53
N THR A 195 12.61 9.56 -10.49
CA THR A 195 13.20 8.23 -10.67
C THR A 195 13.04 7.77 -12.12
N ALA A 196 13.64 6.65 -12.50
CA ALA A 196 13.37 6.06 -13.81
C ALA A 196 11.90 5.62 -13.86
N ASN A 197 11.05 6.27 -14.67
CA ASN A 197 9.62 5.96 -14.71
C ASN A 197 9.21 5.29 -16.02
N TYR A 198 8.49 4.17 -15.88
CA TYR A 198 7.66 3.58 -16.91
C TYR A 198 6.21 4.08 -16.80
N LEU A 199 5.71 4.58 -17.92
CA LEU A 199 4.31 4.91 -18.11
C LEU A 199 3.75 3.90 -19.12
N ALA A 200 2.77 3.11 -18.70
CA ALA A 200 2.15 2.11 -19.56
C ALA A 200 0.71 2.51 -19.89
N GLY A 201 0.42 2.81 -21.15
CA GLY A 201 -0.95 3.01 -21.63
C GLY A 201 -1.67 1.69 -21.84
N ARG A 202 -3.00 1.67 -21.68
CA ARG A 202 -3.85 0.52 -22.04
C ARG A 202 -4.91 0.98 -23.04
N ASP A 203 -5.12 0.22 -24.11
CA ASP A 203 -6.34 0.33 -24.92
C ASP A 203 -7.35 -0.79 -24.52
N GLU A 204 -8.57 -0.72 -25.07
CA GLU A 204 -9.62 -1.73 -24.80
C GLU A 204 -9.24 -3.14 -25.31
N THR A 205 -8.17 -3.29 -26.09
CA THR A 205 -7.81 -4.52 -26.84
C THR A 205 -6.47 -5.15 -26.47
N THR A 206 -5.78 -4.66 -25.44
CA THR A 206 -4.62 -5.30 -24.79
C THR A 206 -3.29 -5.17 -25.56
N ASP A 207 -2.85 -3.94 -25.82
CA ASP A 207 -1.43 -3.68 -26.07
C ASP A 207 -0.89 -2.65 -25.06
N PHE A 208 0.17 -3.02 -24.34
CA PHE A 208 0.87 -2.11 -23.42
C PHE A 208 1.91 -1.32 -24.21
N MET A 209 1.68 -0.01 -24.37
CA MET A 209 2.75 0.90 -24.79
C MET A 209 3.51 1.35 -23.55
N VAL A 210 4.71 0.82 -23.38
CA VAL A 210 5.63 1.18 -22.29
C VAL A 210 6.60 2.25 -22.78
N MET A 211 6.53 3.43 -22.19
CA MET A 211 7.47 4.53 -22.48
C MET A 211 8.36 4.77 -21.26
N ALA A 212 9.68 4.67 -21.46
CA ALA A 212 10.65 5.11 -20.48
C ALA A 212 10.72 6.64 -20.49
N VAL A 213 10.49 7.27 -19.34
CA VAL A 213 10.66 8.71 -19.15
C VAL A 213 11.87 8.92 -18.24
N THR A 214 12.94 9.46 -18.81
CA THR A 214 14.11 9.93 -18.07
C THR A 214 14.00 11.45 -17.93
N THR A 215 14.03 11.97 -16.71
CA THR A 215 14.19 13.42 -16.49
C THR A 215 15.68 13.75 -16.59
N TYR A 216 16.01 14.81 -17.36
CA TYR A 216 17.36 15.36 -17.50
C TYR A 216 17.64 16.41 -16.42
#